data_AF-A0A355XQE1-F1
#
_entry.id   AF-A0A355XQE1-F1
#
_cell.length_a   1.000
_cell.length_b   1.000
_cell.length_c   1.000
_cell.angle_alpha   90.00
_cell.angle_beta   90.00
_cell.angle_gamma   90.00
#
_symmetry.space_group_name_H-M   'P 1'
#
loop_
_entity.id
_entity.type
_entity.pdbx_description
1 polymer ?
#
loop_
_entity_poly.entity_id
_entity_poly.type
_entity_poly.pdbx_seq_one_letter_code
_entity_poly.pdbx_strand_id
1 'polypeptide(L)' 'ERIDKEEFGVCKICSGLIPEERMLEVPNATKCVDCKTKDKLNLK' A
#
# COMPACT_ATOMS: atom_id res chain seq x y z
N GLU A 1 -3.31 11.15 -22.04
CA GLU A 1 -2.14 10.50 -21.42
C GLU A 1 -2.19 10.77 -19.92
N ARG A 2 -2.21 9.76 -19.05
CA ARG A 2 -2.31 9.93 -17.58
C ARG A 2 -1.19 9.14 -16.92
N ILE A 3 0.04 9.56 -17.16
CA ILE A 3 1.25 8.97 -16.58
C ILE A 3 1.69 9.91 -15.44
N ASP A 4 0.92 10.00 -14.36
CA ASP A 4 1.27 10.93 -13.27
C ASP A 4 0.54 10.61 -11.97
N LYS A 5 0.71 9.39 -11.47
CA LYS A 5 0.47 9.15 -10.05
C LYS A 5 1.67 8.42 -9.49
N GLU A 6 2.63 9.23 -9.04
CA GLU A 6 3.74 8.90 -8.15
C GLU A 6 3.24 8.42 -6.76
N GLU A 7 2.14 7.68 -6.73
CA GLU A 7 1.59 7.03 -5.53
C GLU A 7 1.87 5.52 -5.55
N PHE A 8 2.59 5.04 -6.57
CA PHE A 8 2.98 3.63 -6.65
C PHE A 8 4.00 3.33 -5.55
N GLY A 9 3.67 2.35 -4.71
CA GLY A 9 4.49 2.06 -3.54
C GLY A 9 4.28 2.98 -2.35
N VAL A 10 3.22 3.80 -2.33
CA VAL A 10 2.85 4.60 -1.15
C VAL A 10 1.49 4.15 -0.62
N CYS A 11 1.41 3.91 0.69
CA CYS A 11 0.21 3.51 1.37
C CYS A 11 -0.79 4.67 1.41
N LYS A 12 -1.98 4.47 0.87
CA LYS A 12 -3.05 5.48 0.86
C LYS A 12 -3.62 5.83 2.25
N ILE A 13 -3.28 5.07 3.29
CA ILE A 13 -3.78 5.28 4.66
C ILE A 13 -2.82 6.09 5.51
N CYS A 14 -1.55 5.66 5.57
CA CYS A 14 -0.53 6.31 6.39
C CYS A 14 0.48 7.13 5.58
N SER A 15 0.36 7.15 4.25
CA SER A 15 1.35 7.73 3.33
C SER A 15 2.76 7.16 3.50
N GLY A 16 2.89 6.01 4.16
CA GLY A 16 4.17 5.30 4.31
C GLY A 16 4.50 4.46 3.08
N LEU A 17 5.78 4.15 2.88
CA LEU A 17 6.23 3.31 1.77
C LEU A 17 5.70 1.87 1.91
N ILE A 18 5.23 1.31 0.81
CA ILE A 18 4.87 -0.09 0.68
C ILE A 18 6.17 -0.85 0.35
N PRO A 19 6.51 -1.91 1.08
CA PRO A 19 7.75 -2.63 0.81
C PRO A 19 7.72 -3.30 -0.57
N GLU A 20 8.86 -3.37 -1.26
CA GLU A 20 8.93 -3.92 -2.63
C GLU A 20 8.50 -5.39 -2.71
N GLU A 21 8.86 -6.22 -1.73
CA GLU A 21 8.37 -7.62 -1.63
C GLU A 21 6.84 -7.71 -1.74
N ARG A 22 6.14 -6.70 -1.17
CA ARG A 22 4.69 -6.61 -1.21
C ARG A 22 4.18 -6.18 -2.56
N MET A 23 4.92 -5.31 -3.26
CA MET A 23 4.62 -4.93 -4.64
C MET A 23 4.95 -6.04 -5.64
N LEU A 24 5.94 -6.89 -5.37
CA LEU A 24 6.24 -8.07 -6.20
C LEU A 24 5.15 -9.13 -6.06
N GLU A 25 4.69 -9.39 -4.84
CA GLU A 25 3.57 -10.31 -4.61
C GLU A 25 2.25 -9.73 -5.11
N VAL A 26 2.02 -8.43 -4.88
CA VAL A 26 0.78 -7.73 -5.19
C VAL A 26 1.11 -6.34 -5.77
N PRO A 27 1.35 -6.22 -7.09
CA PRO A 27 1.79 -4.97 -7.72
C PRO A 27 0.72 -3.88 -7.73
N ASN A 28 -0.54 -4.24 -7.47
CA ASN A 28 -1.63 -3.28 -7.29
C ASN A 28 -1.90 -2.94 -5.81
N ALA A 29 -1.00 -3.31 -4.89
CA ALA A 29 -1.15 -3.00 -3.48
C ALA A 29 -1.13 -1.47 -3.26
N THR A 30 -2.21 -0.95 -2.68
CA THR A 30 -2.36 0.48 -2.36
C THR A 30 -2.31 0.78 -0.87
N LYS A 31 -2.11 -0.26 -0.05
CA LYS A 31 -2.00 -0.18 1.42
C LYS A 31 -0.73 -0.92 1.85
N CYS A 32 0.00 -0.39 2.82
CA CYS A 32 1.13 -1.08 3.45
C CYS A 32 0.66 -2.30 4.26
N VAL A 33 1.61 -3.16 4.62
CA VAL A 33 1.35 -4.41 5.36
C VAL A 33 0.70 -4.12 6.72
N ASP A 34 1.17 -3.09 7.44
CA ASP A 34 0.60 -2.69 8.74
C ASP A 34 -0.86 -2.27 8.64
N CYS A 35 -1.18 -1.34 7.72
CA CYS A 35 -2.54 -0.87 7.52
C CYS A 35 -3.46 -2.00 7.03
N LYS A 36 -2.97 -2.88 6.15
CA LYS A 36 -3.71 -4.05 5.69
C LYS A 36 -3.98 -5.05 6.83
N THR A 37 -3.00 -5.25 7.70
CA THR A 37 -3.09 -6.17 8.83
C THR A 37 -4.05 -5.63 9.89
N LYS A 38 -3.99 -4.33 10.20
CA LYS A 38 -4.95 -3.65 11.09
C LYS A 38 -6.39 -3.73 10.57
N ASP A 39 -6.60 -3.51 9.27
CA ASP A 39 -7.89 -3.63 8.59
C ASP A 39 -8.46 -5.05 8.76
N LYS A 40 -7.63 -6.09 8.55
CA LYS A 40 -8.03 -7.49 8.70
C LYS A 40 -8.30 -7.90 10.16
N LEU A 41 -7.55 -7.34 11.11
CA LEU A 41 -7.68 -7.63 12.54
C LEU A 41 -8.79 -6.81 13.22
N ASN A 42 -9.42 -5.87 12.50
CA ASN A 42 -10.48 -5.01 13.03
C ASN A 42 -10.07 -4.26 14.32
N LEU A 43 -8.76 -3.99 14.46
CA LEU A 43 -8.18 -3.27 15.59
C LEU A 43 -8.44 -1.78 15.37
N LYS A 44 -9.44 -1.25 16.09
CA LYS A 44 -9.77 0.18 16.14
C LYS A 44 -8.77 0.98 16.94
#